data_AF-A0A7Z9IXC7-F1
#
_entry.id   AF-A0A7Z9IXC7-F1
#
_cell.length_a   1.000
_cell.length_b   1.000
_cell.length_c   1.000
_cell.angle_alpha   90.00
_cell.angle_beta   90.00
_cell.angle_gamma   90.00
#
_symmetry.space_group_name_H-M   'P 1'
#
loop_
_entity.id
_entity.type
_entity.pdbx_description
1 polymer ?
#
loop_
_entity_poly.entity_id
_entity_poly.type
_entity_poly.pdbx_seq_one_letter_code
_entity_poly.pdbx_strand_id
1 'polypeptide(L)'
;MVAFDNLQDELAELGVEVIAASVDVGDTSREVAEEVSFKIGEGVTRDQANLLGAWYGDARHPEMIQPSEFLVNADGKVLMSSYSAGPLGRMNPDDLIKVINFLESLAK
;
A
#
# COMPACT_ATOMS: atom_id res chain seq x y z
N MET A 1 -1.83 0.03 -7.87
CA MET A 1 -2.73 -1.13 -7.72
C MET A 1 -2.49 -2.12 -8.84
N VAL A 2 -2.83 -1.83 -10.11
CA VAL A 2 -2.57 -2.73 -11.25
C VAL A 2 -1.14 -3.27 -11.33
N ALA A 3 -0.11 -2.43 -11.12
CA ALA A 3 1.27 -2.92 -11.14
C ALA A 3 1.56 -3.97 -10.05
N PHE A 4 0.98 -3.81 -8.86
CA PHE A 4 1.11 -4.80 -7.77
C PHE A 4 0.30 -6.05 -8.07
N ASP A 5 -0.86 -5.89 -8.70
CA ASP A 5 -1.72 -7.00 -9.13
C ASP A 5 -1.01 -7.89 -10.16
N ASN A 6 -0.39 -7.28 -11.17
CA ASN A 6 0.36 -7.98 -12.19
C ASN A 6 1.57 -8.79 -11.65
N LEU A 7 2.10 -8.42 -10.48
CA LEU A 7 3.25 -9.06 -9.85
C LEU A 7 2.86 -9.79 -8.55
N GLN A 8 1.58 -10.07 -8.35
CA GLN A 8 1.07 -10.71 -7.13
C GLN A 8 1.70 -12.09 -6.91
N ASP A 9 1.88 -12.88 -7.98
CA ASP A 9 2.49 -14.20 -7.91
C ASP A 9 3.98 -14.12 -7.49
N GLU A 10 4.75 -13.22 -8.09
CA GLU A 10 6.17 -13.03 -7.74
C GLU A 10 6.35 -12.54 -6.30
N LEU A 11 5.47 -11.63 -5.85
CA LEU A 11 5.44 -11.18 -4.45
C LEU A 11 5.06 -12.34 -3.50
N ALA A 12 4.10 -13.17 -3.89
CA ALA A 12 3.68 -14.33 -3.09
C ALA A 12 4.79 -15.39 -2.98
N GLU A 13 5.58 -15.63 -4.04
CA GLU A 13 6.75 -16.51 -4.00
C GLU A 13 7.81 -16.04 -2.99
N LEU A 14 7.93 -14.72 -2.80
CA LEU A 14 8.78 -14.09 -1.77
C LEU A 14 8.12 -14.06 -0.38
N GLY A 15 6.94 -14.65 -0.22
CA GLY A 15 6.19 -14.63 1.04
C GLY A 15 5.61 -13.25 1.40
N VAL A 16 5.42 -12.38 0.41
CA VAL A 16 4.86 -11.04 0.60
C VAL A 16 3.37 -11.03 0.27
N GLU A 17 2.58 -10.51 1.21
CA GLU A 17 1.16 -10.22 1.01
C GLU A 17 0.97 -8.72 0.73
N VAL A 18 0.19 -8.40 -0.31
CA VAL A 18 -0.21 -7.03 -0.62
C VAL A 18 -1.57 -6.75 0.01
N ILE A 19 -1.68 -5.60 0.68
CA ILE A 19 -2.94 -5.10 1.23
C ILE A 19 -3.02 -3.61 0.89
N ALA A 20 -4.17 -3.16 0.40
CA ALA A 20 -4.45 -1.73 0.25
C ALA A 20 -5.72 -1.36 1.02
N ALA A 21 -5.87 -0.08 1.37
CA ALA A 21 -7.10 0.41 1.99
C ALA A 21 -7.33 1.88 1.66
N SER A 22 -8.59 2.29 1.61
CA SER A 22 -8.98 3.69 1.35
C SER A 22 -10.12 4.14 2.27
N VAL A 23 -10.49 5.43 2.18
CA VAL A 23 -11.65 6.00 2.87
C VAL A 23 -12.98 5.54 2.27
N ASP A 24 -12.95 4.99 1.05
CA ASP A 24 -14.14 4.60 0.33
C ASP A 24 -14.86 3.46 1.05
N VAL A 25 -16.18 3.36 0.85
CA VAL A 25 -17.04 2.36 1.47
C VAL A 25 -18.08 1.85 0.48
N GLY A 26 -18.59 0.65 0.70
CA GLY A 26 -19.72 0.11 -0.04
C GLY A 26 -19.37 -0.17 -1.49
N ASP A 27 -20.21 0.29 -2.42
CA ASP A 27 -20.10 -0.07 -3.83
C ASP A 27 -18.81 0.45 -4.46
N THR A 28 -18.35 1.66 -4.11
CA THR A 28 -17.09 2.23 -4.63
C THR A 28 -15.87 1.41 -4.21
N SER A 29 -15.82 0.95 -2.96
CA SER A 29 -14.73 0.07 -2.51
C SER A 29 -14.80 -1.30 -3.19
N ARG A 30 -16.02 -1.83 -3.37
CA ARG A 30 -16.25 -3.12 -4.03
C ARG A 30 -15.81 -3.11 -5.50
N GLU A 31 -16.13 -2.06 -6.24
CA GLU A 31 -15.71 -1.89 -7.64
C GLU A 31 -14.18 -1.98 -7.76
N VAL A 32 -13.43 -1.30 -6.89
CA VAL A 32 -11.96 -1.38 -6.88
C VAL A 32 -11.47 -2.77 -6.48
N ALA A 33 -12.12 -3.41 -5.50
CA ALA A 33 -11.76 -4.75 -5.05
C ALA A 33 -11.99 -5.83 -6.12
N GLU A 34 -12.91 -5.62 -7.06
CA GLU A 34 -13.14 -6.53 -8.19
C GLU A 34 -12.06 -6.38 -9.29
N GLU A 35 -11.30 -5.28 -9.29
CA GLU A 35 -10.22 -5.03 -10.26
C GLU A 35 -8.86 -5.59 -9.84
N VAL A 36 -8.73 -6.07 -8.60
CA VAL A 36 -7.46 -6.57 -8.05
C VAL A 36 -7.64 -7.88 -7.30
N SER A 37 -6.57 -8.67 -7.26
CA SER A 37 -6.47 -9.97 -6.60
C SER A 37 -6.17 -9.90 -5.11
N PHE A 38 -5.63 -8.77 -4.63
CA PHE A 38 -5.21 -8.59 -3.25
C PHE A 38 -6.29 -7.94 -2.38
N LYS A 39 -6.13 -8.03 -1.06
CA LYS A 39 -7.15 -7.55 -0.11
C LYS A 39 -7.26 -6.03 -0.12
N ILE A 40 -8.50 -5.54 -0.23
CA ILE A 40 -8.86 -4.13 -0.08
C ILE A 40 -9.62 -3.93 1.24
N GLY A 41 -9.11 -3.06 2.09
CA GLY A 41 -9.80 -2.52 3.25
C GLY A 41 -10.61 -1.27 2.88
N GLU A 42 -11.80 -1.14 3.44
CA GLU A 42 -12.68 0.01 3.23
C GLU A 42 -12.83 0.83 4.52
N GLY A 43 -13.26 2.09 4.38
CA GLY A 43 -13.63 2.93 5.52
C GLY A 43 -12.48 3.30 6.46
N VAL A 44 -11.27 3.49 5.92
CA VAL A 44 -10.13 3.97 6.71
C VAL A 44 -10.50 5.29 7.38
N THR A 45 -10.52 5.28 8.71
CA THR A 45 -10.90 6.44 9.51
C THR A 45 -9.77 7.45 9.58
N ARG A 46 -10.12 8.70 9.92
CA ARG A 46 -9.15 9.76 10.13
C ARG A 46 -8.16 9.44 11.25
N ASP A 47 -8.63 8.79 12.31
CA ASP A 47 -7.78 8.36 13.43
C ASP A 47 -6.78 7.28 13.01
N GLN A 48 -7.19 6.32 12.18
CA GLN A 48 -6.28 5.34 11.59
C GLN A 48 -5.25 6.00 10.67
N ALA A 49 -5.68 6.94 9.82
CA ALA A 49 -4.78 7.67 8.93
C ALA A 49 -3.76 8.51 9.71
N ASN A 50 -4.19 9.16 10.80
CA ASN A 50 -3.32 9.90 11.72
C ASN A 50 -2.31 8.97 12.41
N LEU A 51 -2.73 7.76 12.82
CA LEU A 51 -1.83 6.77 13.41
C LEU A 51 -0.71 6.36 12.43
N LEU A 52 -1.02 6.31 11.13
CA LEU A 52 -0.07 6.03 10.06
C LEU A 52 0.75 7.26 9.64
N GLY A 53 0.45 8.45 10.18
CA GLY A 53 1.10 9.70 9.75
C GLY A 53 0.75 10.12 8.32
N ALA A 54 -0.38 9.64 7.77
CA ALA A 54 -0.79 9.93 6.41
C ALA A 54 -1.12 11.42 6.23
N TRP A 55 -0.87 11.93 5.03
CA TRP A 55 -1.28 13.28 4.65
C TRP A 55 -2.70 13.29 4.11
N TYR A 56 -3.33 14.46 4.09
CA TYR A 56 -4.68 14.63 3.59
C TYR A 56 -4.71 15.38 2.27
N GLY A 57 -5.84 15.28 1.57
CA GLY A 57 -6.10 16.01 0.35
C GLY A 57 -6.10 17.52 0.55
N ASP A 58 -6.16 18.23 -0.58
CA ASP A 58 -6.24 19.68 -0.57
C ASP A 58 -7.65 20.17 -0.15
N ALA A 59 -7.85 21.49 -0.13
CA ALA A 59 -9.13 22.09 0.22
C ALA A 59 -10.30 21.64 -0.69
N ARG A 60 -10.04 21.06 -1.87
CA ARG A 60 -11.06 20.54 -2.79
C ARG A 60 -11.45 19.10 -2.44
N HIS A 61 -10.54 18.33 -1.82
CA HIS A 61 -10.77 16.93 -1.44
C HIS A 61 -10.27 16.64 -0.01
N PRO A 62 -10.80 17.32 1.02
CA PRO A 62 -10.25 17.25 2.39
C PRO A 62 -10.38 15.87 3.04
N GLU A 63 -11.30 15.04 2.55
CA GLU A 63 -11.54 13.67 3.04
C GLU A 63 -10.60 12.64 2.39
N MET A 64 -9.91 13.00 1.31
CA MET A 64 -8.97 12.10 0.64
C MET A 64 -7.74 11.89 1.52
N ILE A 65 -7.36 10.64 1.75
CA ILE A 65 -6.07 10.29 2.35
C ILE A 65 -5.04 10.16 1.22
N GLN A 66 -3.88 10.79 1.40
CA GLN A 66 -2.76 10.66 0.47
C GLN A 66 -2.03 9.33 0.70
N PRO A 67 -1.38 8.76 -0.31
CA PRO A 67 -0.75 7.45 -0.17
C PRO A 67 0.37 7.45 0.89
N SER A 68 0.23 6.53 1.83
CA SER A 68 1.25 6.12 2.80
C SER A 68 1.50 4.62 2.63
N GLU A 69 2.70 4.26 2.19
CA GLU A 69 3.03 2.90 1.77
C GLU A 69 4.16 2.35 2.64
N PHE A 70 4.06 1.07 3.02
CA PHE A 70 4.97 0.45 3.97
C PHE A 70 5.37 -0.95 3.50
N LEU A 71 6.67 -1.26 3.61
CA LEU A 71 7.14 -2.64 3.63
C LEU A 71 7.31 -3.06 5.08
N VAL A 72 6.56 -4.06 5.52
CA VAL A 72 6.53 -4.54 6.91
C VAL A 72 7.02 -5.98 6.94
N ASN A 73 7.91 -6.32 7.87
CA ASN A 73 8.38 -7.69 8.05
C ASN A 73 7.41 -8.52 8.90
N ALA A 74 7.65 -9.83 9.03
CA ALA A 74 6.81 -10.75 9.80
C ALA A 74 6.71 -10.40 11.31
N ASP A 75 7.67 -9.65 11.87
CA ASP A 75 7.65 -9.18 13.27
C ASP A 75 6.85 -7.87 13.44
N GLY A 76 6.27 -7.33 12.37
CA GLY A 76 5.56 -6.05 12.38
C GLY A 76 6.47 -4.83 12.33
N LYS A 77 7.77 -5.00 12.04
CA LYS A 77 8.72 -3.89 11.86
C LYS A 77 8.59 -3.29 10.47
N VAL A 78 8.41 -1.98 10.41
CA VAL A 78 8.48 -1.21 9.16
C VAL A 78 9.95 -1.17 8.69
N LEU A 79 10.21 -1.75 7.51
CA LEU A 79 11.52 -1.78 6.86
C LEU A 79 11.73 -0.57 5.94
N MET A 80 10.67 -0.19 5.20
CA MET A 80 10.66 0.94 4.28
C MET A 80 9.32 1.66 4.37
N SER A 81 9.31 2.97 4.11
CA SER A 81 8.09 3.77 4.05
C SER A 81 8.18 4.82 2.94
N SER A 82 7.06 5.09 2.28
CA SER A 82 6.90 6.17 1.31
C SER A 82 5.65 6.98 1.64
N TYR A 83 5.77 8.31 1.53
CA TYR A 83 4.66 9.25 1.64
C TYR A 83 4.67 10.12 0.39
N SER A 84 3.53 10.21 -0.27
CA SER A 84 3.39 10.98 -1.51
C SER A 84 2.18 11.89 -1.42
N ALA A 85 2.12 12.89 -2.29
CA ALA A 85 0.95 13.77 -2.41
C ALA A 85 0.64 14.09 -3.87
N GLY A 86 -0.64 14.21 -4.18
CA GLY A 86 -1.09 14.61 -5.51
C GLY A 86 -0.63 13.63 -6.59
N PRO A 87 -0.09 14.10 -7.73
CA PRO A 87 0.27 13.24 -8.86
C PRO A 87 1.64 12.55 -8.71
N LEU A 88 2.30 12.67 -7.56
CA LEU A 88 3.62 12.08 -7.36
C LEU A 88 3.56 10.54 -7.41
N GLY A 89 4.66 9.93 -7.86
CA GLY A 89 4.81 8.48 -7.91
C GLY A 89 4.70 7.80 -6.54
N ARG A 90 4.40 6.50 -6.60
CA ARG A 90 4.23 5.59 -5.46
C ARG A 90 5.30 4.50 -5.49
N MET A 91 5.33 3.62 -4.49
CA MET A 91 6.17 2.43 -4.52
C MET A 91 5.92 1.62 -5.80
N ASN A 92 7.00 1.18 -6.42
CA ASN A 92 6.96 0.31 -7.58
C ASN A 92 7.23 -1.14 -7.13
N PRO A 93 6.33 -2.11 -7.39
CA PRO A 93 6.54 -3.50 -6.99
C PRO A 93 7.82 -4.11 -7.56
N ASP A 94 8.23 -3.75 -8.77
CA ASP A 94 9.51 -4.20 -9.35
C ASP A 94 10.72 -3.79 -8.48
N ASP A 95 10.68 -2.58 -7.93
CA ASP A 95 11.75 -2.06 -7.09
C ASP A 95 11.66 -2.66 -5.68
N LEU A 96 10.45 -2.92 -5.17
CA LEU A 96 10.25 -3.63 -3.90
C LEU A 96 10.81 -5.04 -3.95
N ILE A 97 10.56 -5.80 -5.03
CA ILE A 97 11.10 -7.16 -5.22
C ILE A 97 12.64 -7.14 -5.13
N LYS A 98 13.30 -6.16 -5.78
CA LYS A 98 14.76 -6.01 -5.70
C LYS A 98 15.23 -5.68 -4.27
N VAL A 99 14.50 -4.81 -3.58
CA VAL A 99 14.79 -4.45 -2.17
C VAL A 99 14.65 -5.65 -1.26
N ILE A 100 13.57 -6.43 -1.39
CA ILE A 100 13.32 -7.64 -0.59
C ILE A 100 14.46 -8.64 -0.78
N ASN A 101 14.77 -8.98 -2.04
CA ASN A 101 15.88 -9.88 -2.36
C ASN A 101 17.22 -9.41 -1.78
N PHE A 102 17.49 -8.09 -1.84
CA PHE A 102 18.69 -7.52 -1.22
C PHE A 102 18.68 -7.68 0.31
N LEU A 103 17.58 -7.36 0.98
CA LEU A 103 17.46 -7.50 2.43
C LEU A 103 17.62 -8.95 2.90
N GLU A 104 17.04 -9.92 2.19
CA GLU A 104 17.21 -11.34 2.47
C GLU A 104 18.66 -11.80 2.26
N SER A 105 19.37 -11.22 1.30
CA SER A 105 20.78 -11.53 1.08
C SER A 105 21.69 -11.09 2.23
N LEU A 106 21.28 -10.06 3.00
CA LEU A 106 21.99 -9.57 4.18
C LEU A 106 21.70 -10.36 5.45
N ALA A 107 20.59 -11.11 5.47
CA ALA A 107 20.17 -11.91 6.62
C ALA A 107 20.86 -13.29 6.69
N LYS A 108 21.70 -13.62 5.69
CA LYS A 108 22.55 -14.81 5.65
C LYS A 108 23.89 -14.57 6.35
#